data_AF-A0A8X6KD79-F1
#
_entry.id   AF-A0A8X6KD79-F1
#
_cell.length_a   1.000
_cell.length_b   1.000
_cell.length_c   1.000
_cell.angle_alpha   90.00
_cell.angle_beta   90.00
_cell.angle_gamma   90.00
#
_symmetry.space_group_name_H-M   'P 1'
#
loop_
_entity.id
_entity.type
_entity.pdbx_description
1 polymer ?
#
loop_
_entity_poly.entity_id
_entity_poly.type
_entity_poly.pdbx_seq_one_letter_code
_entity_poly.pdbx_strand_id
1 'polypeptide(L)'
;MEHNTDFVNLLNDEEKSMIFEMFNYAEVIENQEFRALATIFEEKLVELENKNKTSKLWITYFRMVTILKNFIAADRMGDCNLHLHSIELMIPLFHASGHFPYAKASQIYLQDMKELHDKMDPSEFKKFSEGYFTSKRSDVFLSGIASDQTIEQTLMKGMSVEGGPFKRGATESVVYKWIRGVIYSQDIIEGIENFCSISFNKNHQHSDSTDARIDRDDIDVKLYFGGLLHTTQPFS
;
A
#
# COMPACT_ATOMS: atom_id res chain seq x y z
N MET A 1 -11.68 5.58 37.43
CA MET A 1 -10.33 5.36 36.87
C MET A 1 -10.44 5.60 35.39
N GLU A 2 -10.12 6.81 34.94
CA GLU A 2 -9.86 7.09 33.53
C GLU A 2 -8.65 8.01 33.52
N HIS A 3 -7.48 7.39 33.41
CA HIS A 3 -6.26 8.11 33.05
C HIS A 3 -6.27 8.25 31.53
N ASN A 4 -6.97 9.27 31.04
CA ASN A 4 -6.75 9.74 29.68
C ASN A 4 -5.47 10.57 29.68
N THR A 5 -4.38 9.98 29.20
CA THR A 5 -3.08 10.66 29.08
C THR A 5 -2.94 11.15 27.63
N ASP A 6 -3.80 12.08 27.24
CA ASP A 6 -3.74 12.74 25.93
C ASP A 6 -2.65 13.80 25.95
N PHE A 7 -1.41 13.37 25.66
CA PHE A 7 -0.23 14.22 25.50
C PHE A 7 -0.46 15.37 24.48
N VAL A 8 -1.38 15.17 23.54
CA VAL A 8 -1.74 16.12 22.47
C VAL A 8 -2.39 17.39 23.01
N ASN A 9 -3.03 17.33 24.18
CA ASN A 9 -3.70 18.49 24.79
C ASN A 9 -2.74 19.43 25.53
N LEU A 10 -1.47 19.06 25.70
CA LEU A 10 -0.44 19.88 26.34
C LEU A 10 0.28 20.83 25.37
N LEU A 11 0.04 20.69 24.07
CA LEU A 11 0.73 21.45 23.05
C LEU A 11 -0.10 22.66 22.64
N ASN A 12 0.56 23.80 22.49
CA ASN A 12 -0.08 25.03 22.02
C ASN A 12 -0.38 24.95 20.51
N ASP A 13 -1.21 25.86 19.99
CA ASP A 13 -1.71 25.73 18.62
C ASP A 13 -0.61 25.94 17.56
N GLU A 14 0.48 26.63 17.89
CA GLU A 14 1.70 26.68 17.08
C GLU A 14 2.44 25.33 17.07
N GLU A 15 2.59 24.65 18.21
CA GLU A 15 3.18 23.31 18.30
C GLU A 15 2.32 22.24 17.61
N LYS A 16 0.98 22.39 17.63
CA LYS A 16 0.07 21.53 16.87
C LYS A 16 0.19 21.76 15.37
N SER A 17 0.28 23.02 14.93
CA SER A 17 0.52 23.39 13.53
C SER A 17 1.89 22.88 13.08
N MET A 18 2.90 23.00 13.94
CA MET A 18 4.21 22.39 13.73
C MET A 18 4.08 20.87 13.64
N ILE A 19 3.40 20.13 14.51
CA ILE A 19 3.31 18.65 14.33
C ILE A 19 2.53 18.25 13.06
N PHE A 20 1.54 19.06 12.65
CA PHE A 20 0.73 18.81 11.46
C PHE A 20 1.46 19.21 10.15
N GLU A 21 2.40 20.17 10.21
CA GLU A 21 3.23 20.64 9.09
C GLU A 21 4.69 20.09 9.13
N MET A 22 5.19 19.63 10.28
CA MET A 22 6.57 19.17 10.61
C MET A 22 6.62 17.66 10.90
N PHE A 23 6.24 16.84 9.93
CA PHE A 23 7.07 15.66 9.73
C PHE A 23 7.64 15.75 8.34
N ASN A 24 8.54 16.73 8.16
CA ASN A 24 9.51 16.63 7.08
C ASN A 24 10.39 15.42 7.41
N TYR A 25 10.05 14.29 6.78
CA TYR A 25 10.75 13.02 6.93
C TYR A 25 12.27 13.18 6.78
N ALA A 26 12.72 14.10 5.92
CA ALA A 26 14.13 14.42 5.72
C ALA A 26 14.78 15.03 6.97
N GLU A 27 14.14 16.01 7.61
CA GLU A 27 14.68 16.68 8.82
C GLU A 27 14.76 15.72 10.01
N VAL A 28 13.78 14.83 10.16
CA VAL A 28 13.77 13.83 11.23
C VAL A 28 14.88 12.79 11.02
N ILE A 29 15.10 12.36 9.78
CA ILE A 29 16.19 11.42 9.45
C ILE A 29 17.57 12.08 9.59
N GLU A 30 17.69 13.38 9.34
CA GLU A 30 18.94 14.12 9.50
C GLU A 30 19.27 14.48 10.95
N ASN A 31 18.28 14.40 11.85
CA ASN A 31 18.48 14.67 13.27
C ASN A 31 19.41 13.64 13.94
N GLN A 32 20.48 14.14 14.56
CA GLN A 32 21.50 13.32 15.21
C GLN A 32 20.97 12.55 16.43
N GLU A 33 20.08 13.15 17.23
CA GLU A 33 19.48 12.50 18.40
C GLU A 33 18.56 11.36 17.97
N PHE A 34 17.78 11.57 16.91
CA PHE A 34 16.93 10.53 16.33
C PHE A 34 17.76 9.36 15.80
N ARG A 35 18.87 9.62 15.08
CA ARG A 35 19.80 8.58 14.63
C ARG A 35 20.42 7.80 15.79
N ALA A 36 20.81 8.49 16.86
CA ALA A 36 21.34 7.84 18.06
C ALA A 36 20.29 6.94 18.71
N LEU A 37 19.05 7.42 18.86
CA LEU A 37 17.93 6.65 19.39
C LEU A 37 17.60 5.44 18.50
N ALA A 38 17.57 5.60 17.18
CA ALA A 38 17.34 4.52 16.23
C ALA A 38 18.42 3.44 16.31
N THR A 39 19.68 3.86 16.52
CA THR A 39 20.80 2.92 16.71
C THR A 39 20.62 2.10 17.99
N ILE A 40 20.32 2.76 19.12
CA ILE A 40 20.05 2.08 20.40
C ILE A 40 18.86 1.12 20.26
N PHE A 41 17.81 1.53 19.55
CA PHE A 41 16.66 0.68 19.29
C PHE A 41 17.04 -0.58 18.50
N GLU A 42 17.81 -0.45 17.41
CA GLU A 42 18.26 -1.61 16.63
C GLU A 42 19.17 -2.53 17.44
N GLU A 43 20.09 -1.98 18.23
CA GLU A 43 20.94 -2.76 19.15
C GLU A 43 20.08 -3.59 20.13
N LYS A 44 19.02 -3.00 20.69
CA LYS A 44 18.07 -3.71 21.56
C LYS A 44 17.26 -4.77 20.83
N LEU A 45 16.85 -4.53 19.58
CA LEU A 45 16.20 -5.55 18.77
C LEU A 45 17.11 -6.76 18.56
N VAL A 46 18.39 -6.54 18.23
CA VAL A 46 19.38 -7.61 18.05
C VAL A 46 19.64 -8.35 19.36
N GLU A 47 19.72 -7.66 20.49
CA GLU A 47 19.85 -8.29 21.82
C GLU A 47 18.66 -9.23 22.11
N LEU A 48 17.43 -8.75 21.87
CA LEU A 48 16.21 -9.53 22.08
C LEU A 48 16.09 -10.72 21.12
N GLU A 49 16.44 -10.53 19.85
CA GLU A 49 16.42 -11.59 18.83
C GLU A 49 17.28 -12.79 19.24
N ASN A 50 18.45 -12.52 19.84
CA ASN A 50 19.40 -13.56 20.25
C ASN A 50 19.05 -14.24 21.58
N LYS A 51 18.08 -13.71 22.35
CA LYS A 51 17.75 -14.20 23.69
C LYS A 51 17.09 -15.58 23.70
N ASN A 52 16.12 -15.80 22.81
CA ASN A 52 15.41 -17.08 22.69
C ASN A 52 14.69 -17.19 21.34
N LYS A 53 14.26 -18.41 20.99
CA LYS A 53 13.59 -18.71 19.70
C LYS A 53 12.29 -17.93 19.49
N THR A 54 11.51 -17.71 20.55
CA THR A 54 10.24 -16.98 20.48
C THR A 54 10.47 -15.49 20.21
N SER A 55 11.43 -14.88 20.89
CA SER A 55 11.85 -13.50 20.62
C SER A 55 12.36 -13.36 19.19
N LYS A 56 13.18 -14.29 18.70
CA LYS A 56 13.63 -14.31 17.31
C LYS A 56 12.47 -14.29 16.31
N LEU A 57 11.43 -15.10 16.55
CA LEU A 57 10.23 -15.15 15.71
C LEU A 57 9.53 -13.78 15.67
N TRP A 58 9.26 -13.17 16.83
CA TRP A 58 8.57 -11.89 16.91
C TRP A 58 9.37 -10.73 16.30
N ILE A 59 10.69 -10.70 16.49
CA ILE A 59 11.56 -9.69 15.86
C ILE A 59 11.59 -9.88 14.33
N THR A 60 11.65 -11.13 13.86
CA THR A 60 11.59 -11.42 12.42
C THR A 60 10.27 -10.94 11.84
N TYR A 61 9.13 -11.23 12.49
CA TYR A 61 7.81 -10.77 12.08
C TYR A 61 7.71 -9.24 12.06
N PHE A 62 8.21 -8.57 13.10
CA PHE A 62 8.28 -7.11 13.15
C PHE A 62 9.05 -6.54 11.94
N ARG A 63 10.22 -7.09 11.61
CA ARG A 63 11.00 -6.69 10.44
C ARG A 63 10.22 -6.91 9.13
N MET A 64 9.52 -8.03 8.97
CA MET A 64 8.68 -8.29 7.80
C MET A 64 7.58 -7.22 7.63
N VAL A 65 6.87 -6.89 8.71
CA VAL A 65 5.83 -5.85 8.70
C VAL A 65 6.43 -4.48 8.39
N THR A 66 7.61 -4.16 8.93
CA THR A 66 8.30 -2.90 8.63
C THR A 66 8.67 -2.80 7.14
N ILE A 67 9.18 -3.87 6.53
CA ILE A 67 9.47 -3.91 5.08
C ILE A 67 8.19 -3.69 4.27
N LEU A 68 7.08 -4.33 4.64
CA LEU A 68 5.79 -4.13 3.97
C LEU A 68 5.27 -2.69 4.10
N LYS A 69 5.39 -2.08 5.28
CA LYS A 69 5.03 -0.68 5.49
C LYS A 69 5.87 0.26 4.63
N ASN A 70 7.19 0.03 4.54
CA ASN A 70 8.08 0.82 3.69
C ASN A 70 7.73 0.68 2.21
N PHE A 71 7.38 -0.53 1.75
CA PHE A 71 6.92 -0.77 0.39
C PHE A 71 5.64 0.02 0.06
N ILE A 72 4.64 -0.04 0.95
CA ILE A 72 3.39 0.72 0.77
C ILE A 72 3.67 2.23 0.80
N ALA A 73 4.48 2.70 1.74
CA ALA A 73 4.85 4.11 1.84
C ALA A 73 5.55 4.58 0.56
N ALA A 74 6.47 3.79 0.01
CA ALA A 74 7.16 4.09 -1.23
C ALA A 74 6.18 4.31 -2.40
N ASP A 75 5.19 3.43 -2.57
CA ASP A 75 4.15 3.59 -3.59
C ASP A 75 3.32 4.85 -3.37
N ARG A 76 2.92 5.12 -2.12
CA ARG A 76 2.12 6.30 -1.77
C ARG A 76 2.87 7.61 -2.02
N MET A 77 4.18 7.64 -1.79
CA MET A 77 5.05 8.81 -2.01
C MET A 77 5.53 8.93 -3.46
N GLY A 78 5.54 7.83 -4.21
CA GLY A 78 6.20 7.75 -5.53
C GLY A 78 7.72 7.56 -5.44
N ASP A 79 8.25 7.09 -4.31
CA ASP A 79 9.69 6.84 -4.14
C ASP A 79 10.07 5.49 -4.75
N CYS A 80 10.54 5.52 -6.00
CA CYS A 80 10.96 4.31 -6.71
C CYS A 80 12.17 3.62 -6.04
N ASN A 81 13.08 4.35 -5.40
CA ASN A 81 14.27 3.75 -4.79
C ASN A 81 13.91 2.96 -3.54
N LEU A 82 13.08 3.54 -2.67
CA LEU A 82 12.57 2.84 -1.49
C LEU A 82 11.71 1.64 -1.86
N HIS A 83 10.94 1.74 -2.96
CA HIS A 83 10.16 0.62 -3.51
C HIS A 83 11.07 -0.55 -3.90
N LEU A 84 12.09 -0.30 -4.72
CA LEU A 84 13.03 -1.33 -5.17
C LEU A 84 13.83 -1.95 -4.02
N HIS A 85 14.27 -1.11 -3.07
CA HIS A 85 14.96 -1.60 -1.88
C HIS A 85 14.06 -2.49 -1.03
N SER A 86 12.79 -2.13 -0.86
CA SER A 86 11.83 -2.95 -0.13
C SER A 86 11.60 -4.30 -0.80
N ILE A 87 11.50 -4.35 -2.13
CA ILE A 87 11.42 -5.61 -2.89
C ILE A 87 12.66 -6.47 -2.71
N GLU A 88 13.85 -5.86 -2.75
CA GLU A 88 15.12 -6.56 -2.51
C GLU A 88 15.13 -7.27 -1.14
N LEU A 89 14.61 -6.61 -0.10
CA LEU A 89 14.46 -7.18 1.24
C LEU A 89 13.31 -8.21 1.34
N MET A 90 12.28 -8.13 0.50
CA MET A 90 11.18 -9.10 0.46
C MET A 90 11.56 -10.43 -0.21
N ILE A 91 12.49 -10.43 -1.17
CA ILE A 91 12.87 -11.64 -1.93
C ILE A 91 13.27 -12.81 -1.02
N PRO A 92 14.16 -12.66 -0.01
CA PRO A 92 14.48 -13.73 0.92
C PRO A 92 13.25 -14.25 1.69
N LEU A 93 12.29 -13.37 2.01
CA LEU A 93 11.06 -13.73 2.71
C LEU A 93 10.15 -14.60 1.82
N PHE A 94 10.05 -14.29 0.53
CA PHE A 94 9.32 -15.11 -0.43
C PHE A 94 9.95 -16.50 -0.59
N HIS A 95 11.28 -16.60 -0.63
CA HIS A 95 11.97 -17.89 -0.64
C HIS A 95 11.70 -18.68 0.65
N ALA A 96 11.82 -18.04 1.81
CA ALA A 96 11.63 -18.68 3.11
C ALA A 96 10.19 -19.16 3.34
N SER A 97 9.20 -18.47 2.78
CA SER A 97 7.77 -18.81 2.88
C SER A 97 7.28 -19.77 1.80
N GLY A 98 8.13 -20.18 0.85
CA GLY A 98 7.76 -21.06 -0.25
C GLY A 98 6.99 -20.38 -1.40
N HIS A 99 6.93 -19.05 -1.40
CA HIS A 99 6.32 -18.23 -2.44
C HIS A 99 7.27 -18.03 -3.64
N PHE A 100 7.79 -19.15 -4.19
CA PHE A 100 8.79 -19.14 -5.26
C PHE A 100 8.39 -18.37 -6.53
N PRO A 101 7.11 -18.43 -7.00
CA PRO A 101 6.70 -17.63 -8.16
C PRO A 101 6.87 -16.12 -7.92
N TYR A 102 6.53 -15.64 -6.72
CA TYR A 102 6.72 -14.25 -6.33
C TYR A 102 8.21 -13.92 -6.22
N ALA A 103 9.01 -14.77 -5.57
CA ALA A 103 10.45 -14.57 -5.47
C ALA A 103 11.11 -14.41 -6.85
N LYS A 104 10.76 -15.28 -7.80
CA LYS A 104 11.27 -15.23 -9.17
C LYS A 104 10.82 -13.97 -9.91
N ALA A 105 9.53 -13.65 -9.86
CA ALA A 105 8.99 -12.47 -10.53
C ALA A 105 9.61 -11.17 -9.97
N SER A 106 9.72 -11.06 -8.65
CA SER A 106 10.36 -9.93 -7.97
C SER A 106 11.85 -9.79 -8.32
N GLN A 107 12.58 -10.89 -8.46
CA GLN A 107 13.98 -10.86 -8.90
C GLN A 107 14.13 -10.33 -10.32
N ILE A 108 13.31 -10.82 -11.27
CA ILE A 108 13.32 -10.35 -12.66
C ILE A 108 12.97 -8.86 -12.71
N TYR A 109 11.89 -8.47 -12.04
CA TYR A 109 11.47 -7.08 -11.94
C TYR A 109 12.58 -6.18 -11.37
N LEU A 110 13.22 -6.58 -10.27
CA LEU A 110 14.30 -5.80 -9.65
C LEU A 110 15.48 -5.63 -10.60
N GLN A 111 15.83 -6.66 -11.38
CA GLN A 111 16.89 -6.56 -12.38
C GLN A 111 16.51 -5.60 -13.50
N ASP A 112 15.32 -5.75 -14.08
CA ASP A 112 14.84 -4.89 -15.16
C ASP A 112 14.78 -3.43 -14.74
N MET A 113 14.35 -3.17 -13.50
CA MET A 113 14.25 -1.83 -12.93
C MET A 113 15.62 -1.19 -12.64
N LYS A 114 16.62 -1.97 -12.20
CA LYS A 114 18.00 -1.46 -12.02
C LYS A 114 18.64 -1.08 -13.35
N GLU A 115 18.32 -1.81 -14.41
CA GLU A 115 18.77 -1.54 -15.79
C GLU A 115 17.89 -0.51 -16.53
N LEU A 116 16.86 0.04 -15.88
CA LEU A 116 15.88 0.91 -16.56
C LEU A 116 16.51 2.20 -17.08
N HIS A 117 17.49 2.75 -16.34
CA HIS A 117 18.19 3.97 -16.71
C HIS A 117 18.97 3.86 -18.03
N ASP A 118 19.41 2.65 -18.40
CA ASP A 118 20.11 2.37 -19.65
C ASP A 118 19.15 2.17 -20.84
N LYS A 119 17.89 1.80 -20.55
CA LYS A 119 16.88 1.44 -21.56
C LYS A 119 15.92 2.60 -21.88
N MET A 120 15.70 3.50 -20.93
CA MET A 120 14.77 4.62 -21.02
C MET A 120 15.48 5.92 -21.42
N ASP A 121 14.77 6.84 -22.08
CA ASP A 121 15.32 8.17 -22.35
C ASP A 121 15.67 8.88 -21.02
N PRO A 122 16.85 9.54 -20.91
CA PRO A 122 17.27 10.16 -19.66
C PRO A 122 16.29 11.20 -19.10
N SER A 123 15.55 11.91 -19.97
CA SER A 123 14.58 12.90 -19.52
C SER A 123 13.30 12.26 -18.95
N GLU A 124 12.91 11.10 -19.48
CA GLU A 124 11.81 10.30 -18.95
C GLU A 124 12.20 9.61 -17.66
N PHE A 125 13.41 9.03 -17.60
CA PHE A 125 13.94 8.39 -16.40
C PHE A 125 14.04 9.37 -15.22
N LYS A 126 14.41 10.62 -15.50
CA LYS A 126 14.41 11.70 -14.50
C LYS A 126 13.00 11.92 -13.93
N LYS A 127 12.00 12.11 -14.77
CA LYS A 127 10.60 12.30 -14.32
C LYS A 127 10.10 11.08 -13.55
N PHE A 128 10.40 9.89 -14.04
CA PHE A 128 10.06 8.62 -13.40
C PHE A 128 10.60 8.56 -11.96
N SER A 129 11.87 8.92 -11.79
CA SER A 129 12.55 8.96 -10.48
C SER A 129 12.03 10.08 -9.57
N GLU A 130 11.51 11.17 -10.13
CA GLU A 130 10.92 12.32 -9.42
C GLU A 130 9.44 12.11 -9.02
N GLY A 131 8.99 10.85 -8.92
CA GLY A 131 7.67 10.51 -8.39
C GLY A 131 6.61 10.17 -9.44
N TYR A 132 6.95 10.15 -10.74
CA TYR A 132 6.03 9.70 -11.79
C TYR A 132 5.95 8.17 -11.89
N PHE A 133 6.70 7.46 -11.04
CA PHE A 133 6.55 6.02 -10.84
C PHE A 133 5.11 5.63 -10.42
N THR A 134 4.43 6.46 -9.64
CA THR A 134 3.04 6.24 -9.23
C THR A 134 2.10 7.32 -9.75
N SER A 135 0.83 6.96 -9.90
CA SER A 135 -0.22 7.87 -10.34
C SER A 135 -0.83 8.58 -9.13
N LYS A 136 -1.00 9.90 -9.23
CA LYS A 136 -1.66 10.73 -8.21
C LYS A 136 -2.87 11.44 -8.82
N ARG A 137 -3.99 11.43 -8.10
CA ARG A 137 -5.25 12.11 -8.49
C ARG A 137 -5.48 13.41 -7.70
N SER A 138 -4.79 13.58 -6.59
CA SER A 138 -4.77 14.80 -5.78
C SER A 138 -3.33 15.21 -5.49
N ASP A 139 -3.12 16.44 -5.07
CA ASP A 139 -1.80 16.97 -4.71
C ASP A 139 -1.37 16.62 -3.28
N VAL A 140 -1.91 15.52 -2.74
CA VAL A 140 -1.59 15.04 -1.39
C VAL A 140 -0.37 14.12 -1.47
N PHE A 141 0.63 14.36 -0.62
CA PHE A 141 1.91 13.66 -0.65
C PHE A 141 1.80 12.12 -0.62
N LEU A 142 0.91 11.56 0.20
CA LEU A 142 0.68 10.10 0.33
C LEU A 142 -0.49 9.57 -0.52
N SER A 143 -0.81 10.23 -1.63
CA SER A 143 -1.94 9.83 -2.49
C SER A 143 -1.56 8.93 -3.67
N GLY A 144 -0.28 8.59 -3.81
CA GLY A 144 0.21 7.72 -4.88
C GLY A 144 -0.51 6.37 -4.90
N ILE A 145 -0.80 5.89 -6.09
CA ILE A 145 -1.31 4.55 -6.36
C ILE A 145 -0.58 3.97 -7.58
N ALA A 146 -0.38 2.65 -7.57
CA ALA A 146 0.20 1.95 -8.71
C ALA A 146 -0.62 2.21 -9.99
N SER A 147 0.07 2.27 -11.13
CA SER A 147 -0.56 2.54 -12.43
C SER A 147 -1.62 1.50 -12.77
N ASP A 148 -1.35 0.21 -12.54
CA ASP A 148 -2.31 -0.88 -12.76
C ASP A 148 -3.56 -0.71 -11.91
N GLN A 149 -3.40 -0.45 -10.61
CA GLN A 149 -4.53 -0.17 -9.70
C GLN A 149 -5.32 1.07 -10.13
N THR A 150 -4.64 2.10 -10.65
CA THR A 150 -5.31 3.30 -11.20
C THR A 150 -6.16 2.94 -12.41
N ILE A 151 -5.61 2.15 -13.32
CA ILE A 151 -6.31 1.70 -14.52
C ILE A 151 -7.50 0.85 -14.11
N GLU A 152 -7.32 -0.19 -13.30
CA GLU A 152 -8.38 -1.13 -12.92
C GLU A 152 -9.47 -0.47 -12.06
N GLN A 153 -9.08 0.18 -10.97
CA GLN A 153 -10.03 0.62 -9.94
C GLN A 153 -10.65 1.98 -10.24
N THR A 154 -9.99 2.83 -11.04
CA THR A 154 -10.48 4.18 -11.35
C THR A 154 -10.96 4.29 -12.79
N LEU A 155 -10.08 4.03 -13.76
CA LEU A 155 -10.40 4.25 -15.17
C LEU A 155 -11.38 3.20 -15.69
N MET A 156 -11.08 1.92 -15.45
CA MET A 156 -11.89 0.81 -15.94
C MET A 156 -13.24 0.74 -15.23
N LYS A 157 -13.33 1.18 -13.97
CA LYS A 157 -14.61 1.26 -13.24
C LYS A 157 -15.61 2.17 -13.95
N GLY A 158 -15.20 3.39 -14.32
CA GLY A 158 -16.04 4.32 -15.09
C GLY A 158 -16.34 3.84 -16.52
N MET A 159 -15.48 2.99 -17.08
CA MET A 159 -15.64 2.38 -18.41
C MET A 159 -16.52 1.13 -18.42
N SER A 160 -16.81 0.54 -17.26
CA SER A 160 -17.46 -0.75 -17.14
C SER A 160 -18.96 -0.62 -17.32
N VAL A 161 -19.41 -0.68 -18.57
CA VAL A 161 -20.84 -0.73 -18.91
C VAL A 161 -21.24 -2.07 -19.51
N GLU A 162 -22.51 -2.39 -19.36
CA GLU A 162 -23.07 -3.61 -19.92
C GLU A 162 -23.02 -3.57 -21.45
N GLY A 163 -22.24 -4.47 -22.05
CA GLY A 163 -22.00 -4.51 -23.50
C GLY A 163 -20.77 -3.76 -23.99
N GLY A 164 -19.82 -3.43 -23.10
CA GLY A 164 -18.53 -2.80 -23.44
C GLY A 164 -17.74 -3.47 -24.58
N PRO A 165 -16.61 -2.89 -25.01
CA PRO A 165 -15.95 -3.23 -26.28
C PRO A 165 -15.57 -4.71 -26.37
N PHE A 166 -15.29 -5.35 -25.25
CA PHE A 166 -14.98 -6.78 -25.16
C PHE A 166 -16.18 -7.72 -25.42
N LYS A 167 -17.42 -7.24 -25.33
CA LYS A 167 -18.64 -8.01 -25.62
C LYS A 167 -19.18 -7.81 -27.04
N ARG A 168 -18.94 -6.64 -27.67
CA ARG A 168 -19.43 -6.31 -29.03
C ARG A 168 -18.42 -6.57 -30.15
N GLY A 169 -17.18 -6.90 -29.79
CA GLY A 169 -16.07 -7.13 -30.71
C GLY A 169 -14.96 -6.12 -30.46
N ALA A 170 -13.81 -6.60 -30.00
CA ALA A 170 -12.65 -5.79 -29.63
C ALA A 170 -11.80 -5.39 -30.85
N THR A 171 -12.42 -5.02 -31.97
CA THR A 171 -11.67 -4.43 -33.09
C THR A 171 -11.08 -3.09 -32.67
N GLU A 172 -9.87 -2.79 -33.12
CA GLU A 172 -9.11 -1.60 -32.72
C GLU A 172 -9.91 -0.29 -32.90
N SER A 173 -10.66 -0.16 -33.99
CA SER A 173 -11.50 1.02 -34.26
C SER A 173 -12.65 1.19 -33.25
N VAL A 174 -13.23 0.09 -32.76
CA VAL A 174 -14.29 0.08 -31.74
C VAL A 174 -13.71 0.43 -30.38
N VAL A 175 -12.56 -0.15 -30.02
CA VAL A 175 -11.85 0.15 -28.78
C VAL A 175 -11.40 1.61 -28.75
N TYR A 176 -10.87 2.13 -29.85
CA TYR A 176 -10.47 3.54 -29.96
C TYR A 176 -11.65 4.49 -29.76
N LYS A 177 -12.76 4.25 -30.47
CA LYS A 177 -14.00 5.05 -30.30
C LYS A 177 -14.52 4.96 -28.87
N TRP A 178 -14.43 3.79 -28.26
CA TRP A 178 -14.83 3.56 -26.88
C TRP A 178 -14.01 4.37 -25.88
N ILE A 179 -12.68 4.26 -25.94
CA ILE A 179 -11.75 4.99 -25.05
C ILE A 179 -11.98 6.50 -25.19
N ARG A 180 -12.07 7.01 -26.42
CA ARG A 180 -12.34 8.43 -26.68
C ARG A 180 -13.69 8.87 -26.15
N GLY A 181 -14.74 8.08 -26.36
CA GLY A 181 -16.11 8.42 -25.93
C GLY A 181 -16.27 8.43 -24.42
N VAL A 182 -15.74 7.40 -23.75
CA VAL A 182 -15.78 7.25 -22.29
C VAL A 182 -15.25 8.49 -21.60
N ILE A 183 -14.06 8.96 -21.98
CA ILE A 183 -13.36 10.04 -21.27
C ILE A 183 -14.24 11.29 -21.21
N TYR A 184 -14.93 11.64 -22.30
CA TYR A 184 -15.85 12.79 -22.32
C TYR A 184 -17.18 12.52 -21.61
N SER A 185 -17.66 11.28 -21.65
CA SER A 185 -18.93 10.92 -21.01
C SER A 185 -18.83 10.72 -19.50
N GLN A 186 -17.64 10.44 -18.96
CA GLN A 186 -17.45 10.14 -17.54
C GLN A 186 -17.87 11.30 -16.65
N ASP A 187 -17.39 12.52 -16.92
CA ASP A 187 -17.74 13.72 -16.15
C ASP A 187 -19.25 14.03 -16.22
N ILE A 188 -19.86 13.75 -17.38
CA ILE A 188 -21.31 13.92 -17.59
C ILE A 188 -22.09 12.90 -16.77
N ILE A 189 -21.67 11.63 -16.78
CA ILE A 189 -22.30 10.56 -16.01
C ILE A 189 -22.18 10.86 -14.51
N GLU A 190 -21.00 11.23 -14.03
CA GLU A 190 -20.76 11.61 -12.62
C GLU A 190 -21.62 12.82 -12.21
N GLY A 191 -21.73 13.83 -13.08
CA GLY A 191 -22.61 14.97 -12.85
C GLY A 191 -24.09 14.58 -12.75
N ILE A 192 -24.56 13.65 -13.59
CA ILE A 192 -25.94 13.14 -13.55
C ILE A 192 -26.18 12.28 -12.32
N GLU A 193 -25.24 11.42 -11.95
CA GLU A 193 -25.30 10.61 -10.72
C GLU A 193 -25.44 11.49 -9.48
N ASN A 194 -24.58 12.50 -9.36
CA ASN A 194 -24.61 13.47 -8.26
C ASN A 194 -25.92 14.28 -8.24
N PHE A 195 -26.39 14.74 -9.41
CA PHE A 195 -27.65 15.48 -9.52
C PHE A 195 -28.86 14.63 -9.10
N CYS A 196 -28.91 13.36 -9.52
CA CYS A 196 -30.01 12.45 -9.23
C CYS A 196 -29.90 11.79 -7.85
N SER A 197 -28.80 11.95 -7.12
CA SER A 197 -28.47 11.17 -5.92
C SER A 197 -28.51 9.64 -6.16
N ILE A 198 -28.11 9.19 -7.36
CA ILE A 198 -28.07 7.77 -7.74
C ILE A 198 -26.61 7.43 -8.07
N SER A 199 -26.15 6.24 -7.67
CA SER A 199 -24.86 5.71 -8.11
C SER A 199 -25.04 4.40 -8.87
N PHE A 200 -24.47 4.32 -10.07
CA PHE A 200 -24.42 3.11 -10.88
C PHE A 200 -23.11 2.34 -10.69
N ASN A 201 -22.31 2.72 -9.69
CA ASN A 201 -21.10 2.00 -9.30
C ASN A 201 -21.46 0.54 -8.99
N LYS A 202 -21.02 -0.37 -9.87
CA LYS A 202 -20.90 -1.77 -9.49
C LYS A 202 -19.81 -1.83 -8.44
N ASN A 203 -20.16 -2.11 -7.19
CA ASN A 203 -19.18 -2.49 -6.19
C ASN A 203 -18.54 -3.81 -6.65
N HIS A 204 -17.43 -3.72 -7.39
CA HIS A 204 -16.46 -4.80 -7.44
C HIS A 204 -15.76 -4.85 -6.09
N GLN A 205 -16.53 -5.23 -5.06
CA GLN A 205 -16.01 -5.57 -3.76
C GLN A 205 -15.14 -6.80 -3.98
N HIS A 206 -13.89 -6.76 -3.50
CA HIS A 206 -13.03 -7.96 -3.51
C HIS A 206 -13.84 -9.11 -2.91
N SER A 207 -13.73 -10.33 -3.45
CA SER A 207 -14.55 -11.46 -2.98
C SER A 207 -14.46 -11.67 -1.47
N ASP A 208 -13.29 -11.35 -0.91
CA ASP A 208 -13.02 -11.45 0.54
C ASP A 208 -13.61 -10.32 1.37
N SER A 209 -14.03 -9.22 0.76
CA SER A 209 -14.71 -8.10 1.42
C SER A 209 -16.23 -8.17 1.31
N THR A 210 -16.77 -9.27 0.75
CA THR A 210 -18.23 -9.47 0.64
C THR A 210 -18.82 -9.75 2.01
N ASP A 211 -20.05 -9.30 2.28
CA ASP A 211 -20.78 -9.57 3.53
C ASP A 211 -20.75 -11.07 3.90
N ALA A 212 -20.93 -11.95 2.92
CA ALA A 212 -20.88 -13.39 3.11
C ALA A 212 -19.51 -13.94 3.56
N ARG A 213 -18.41 -13.23 3.25
CA ARG A 213 -17.07 -13.57 3.75
C ARG A 213 -16.83 -12.97 5.12
N ILE A 214 -17.24 -11.72 5.33
CA ILE A 214 -17.20 -11.05 6.64
C ILE A 214 -17.93 -11.91 7.68
N ASP A 215 -19.17 -12.34 7.39
CA ASP A 215 -19.96 -13.19 8.27
C ASP A 215 -19.27 -14.52 8.60
N ARG A 216 -18.57 -15.11 7.62
CA ARG A 216 -17.85 -16.37 7.81
C ARG A 216 -16.62 -16.19 8.67
N ASP A 217 -15.83 -15.16 8.40
CA ASP A 217 -14.64 -14.85 9.19
C ASP A 217 -15.06 -14.50 10.64
N ASP A 218 -16.19 -13.81 10.83
CA ASP A 218 -16.78 -13.51 12.14
C ASP A 218 -17.17 -14.79 12.91
N ILE A 219 -17.71 -15.79 12.21
CA ILE A 219 -18.00 -17.13 12.75
C ILE A 219 -16.70 -17.86 13.11
N ASP A 220 -15.71 -17.85 12.23
CA ASP A 220 -14.43 -18.52 12.43
C ASP A 220 -13.65 -17.90 13.60
N VAL A 221 -13.68 -16.57 13.75
CA VAL A 221 -13.13 -15.84 14.90
C VAL A 221 -13.82 -16.26 16.19
N LYS A 222 -15.15 -16.33 16.21
CA LYS A 222 -15.92 -16.80 17.38
C LYS A 222 -15.60 -18.26 17.72
N LEU A 223 -15.43 -19.13 16.72
CA LEU A 223 -15.00 -20.52 16.89
C LEU A 223 -13.57 -20.61 17.44
N TYR A 224 -12.66 -19.79 16.92
CA TYR A 224 -11.26 -19.75 17.36
C TYR A 224 -11.16 -19.28 18.82
N PHE A 225 -11.81 -18.17 19.17
CA PHE A 225 -11.84 -17.69 20.56
C PHE A 225 -12.60 -18.64 21.49
N GLY A 226 -13.70 -19.24 21.03
CA GLY A 226 -14.44 -20.26 21.78
C GLY A 226 -13.59 -21.51 22.05
N GLY A 227 -12.82 -21.98 21.07
CA GLY A 227 -11.89 -23.10 21.23
C GLY A 227 -10.70 -22.76 22.12
N LEU A 228 -10.06 -21.62 21.90
CA LEU A 228 -8.87 -21.17 22.64
C LEU A 228 -9.15 -20.98 24.14
N LEU A 229 -10.32 -20.46 24.49
CA LEU A 229 -10.77 -20.29 25.89
C LEU A 229 -11.04 -21.63 26.60
N HIS A 230 -11.35 -22.68 25.84
CA HIS A 230 -11.62 -24.01 26.40
C HIS A 230 -10.40 -24.93 26.45
N THR A 231 -9.37 -24.72 25.61
CA THR A 231 -8.26 -25.69 25.48
C THR A 231 -6.87 -25.19 25.83
N THR A 232 -6.67 -23.90 26.14
CA THR A 232 -5.32 -23.40 26.44
C THR A 232 -5.31 -22.29 27.49
N GLN A 233 -4.81 -22.59 28.69
CA GLN A 233 -4.09 -21.60 29.49
C GLN A 233 -2.74 -21.36 28.79
N PRO A 234 -2.44 -20.19 28.21
CA PRO A 234 -1.19 -19.97 27.47
C PRO A 234 0.05 -19.85 28.38
N PHE A 235 -0.10 -20.00 29.69
CA PHE A 235 0.94 -19.77 30.71
C PHE A 235 0.94 -20.81 31.84
N SER A 236 0.70 -22.08 31.52
CA SER A 236 1.01 -23.21 32.42
C SER A 236 2.21 -23.99 31.92
#